data_AF-A0A936D7D2-F1
#
_entry.id   AF-A0A936D7D2-F1
#
_cell.length_a   1.000
_cell.length_b   1.000
_cell.length_c   1.000
_cell.angle_alpha   90.00
_cell.angle_beta   90.00
_cell.angle_gamma   90.00
#
_symmetry.space_group_name_H-M   'P 1'
#
loop_
_entity.id
_entity.type
_entity.pdbx_description
1 polymer ?
#
loop_
_entity_poly.entity_id
_entity_poly.type
_entity_poly.pdbx_seq_one_letter_code
_entity_poly.pdbx_strand_id
1 'polypeptide(L)'
;MKAIRRSLLPLFALSTAVVSGFALPACGSDATTEEEDTSIEDITVAGVPDDTFLSGVLGNAKCTIIVKGKRVSNRKGTEACPTTLSALLDRLEGVAPAAPAPSASGSAPAPAPSAGTTVKPEFFVVSENGDKPSLENTYRFVIAGGAGVATDKLYVASFASGSGAPQAGTEVMAWSEKIQAFVYYREKGGAWERMGDGTMVPSSAKGAQPTFQCMNCHTSGAPIMKELHDSWANWTSTWMTVVDPKSPDATFNRMFSKVVRADDMEKRIISSTHMHSKGRVERAKTGGDLKGVLTQLFCDVGEGTLIAAHSKNSQRFGTVSTFSSMLPGAFVVSPLLRAPRTGTGVELGLEQSVGLKLPTVDSLSVDSKAYSDTLTKFASKIGGQAGDSIFPMNGPEKSYADVDAVQELVRQGLVDADFVADVLMTDFTTPAFSSARCGLAEALPKTWKDPADLKAQFGANLAKSTARGAKGLAARIAKTDDAAAHTATLEAYGKACSDRKTASAAAFTEDTLRILSQRRAEFIEVYHNLVESDSLLPSDNLGSKPGAQRFNGTTCVLEPATAKFVGEE
;
A
#
# COMPACT_ATOMS: atom_id res chain seq x y z
N MET A 1 -63.82 25.55 -7.85
CA MET A 1 -62.96 26.33 -6.93
C MET A 1 -61.62 25.64 -6.79
N LYS A 2 -60.55 26.40 -7.06
CA LYS A 2 -59.10 26.17 -6.85
C LYS A 2 -58.43 24.89 -7.38
N ALA A 3 -57.83 25.10 -8.55
CA ALA A 3 -56.70 24.38 -9.14
C ALA A 3 -55.36 24.84 -8.53
N ILE A 4 -54.33 24.00 -8.55
CA ILE A 4 -52.92 24.41 -8.52
C ILE A 4 -52.19 23.71 -9.68
N ARG A 5 -51.49 24.54 -10.45
CA ARG A 5 -50.86 24.30 -11.75
C ARG A 5 -49.57 23.47 -11.63
N ARG A 6 -49.38 22.53 -12.56
CA ARG A 6 -48.06 22.02 -12.99
C ARG A 6 -47.63 22.83 -14.21
N SER A 7 -46.42 23.39 -14.18
CA SER A 7 -45.77 24.00 -15.35
C SER A 7 -44.67 23.07 -15.87
N LEU A 8 -44.64 22.94 -17.19
CA LEU A 8 -43.67 22.26 -18.04
C LEU A 8 -42.67 23.27 -18.65
N LEU A 9 -41.57 22.70 -19.18
CA LEU A 9 -40.54 23.24 -20.11
C LEU A 9 -39.35 24.02 -19.53
N PRO A 10 -38.19 24.09 -20.23
CA PRO A 10 -37.52 23.09 -21.09
C PRO A 10 -36.01 22.93 -20.80
N LEU A 11 -35.40 21.84 -21.28
CA LEU A 11 -33.94 21.63 -21.33
C LEU A 11 -33.31 22.55 -22.39
N PHE A 12 -32.39 23.42 -21.96
CA PHE A 12 -31.41 24.08 -22.82
C PHE A 12 -30.04 23.42 -22.61
N ALA A 13 -29.37 23.14 -23.73
CA ALA A 13 -27.95 22.82 -23.78
C ALA A 13 -27.10 24.08 -23.53
N LEU A 14 -26.00 23.97 -22.78
CA LEU A 14 -24.71 24.60 -23.09
C LEU A 14 -23.60 24.12 -22.12
N SER A 15 -22.51 23.64 -22.71
CA SER A 15 -21.09 23.89 -22.39
C SER A 15 -20.59 23.92 -20.92
N THR A 16 -19.52 23.17 -20.65
CA THR A 16 -18.27 23.76 -20.09
C THR A 16 -17.12 22.76 -20.14
N ALA A 17 -16.10 23.09 -20.94
CA ALA A 17 -14.72 22.76 -20.64
C ALA A 17 -14.15 23.93 -19.83
N VAL A 18 -13.64 23.68 -18.61
CA VAL A 18 -12.65 24.54 -17.94
C VAL A 18 -11.74 23.65 -17.11
N VAL A 19 -10.46 23.70 -17.48
CA VAL A 19 -9.27 23.29 -16.74
C VAL A 19 -9.10 24.19 -15.52
N SER A 20 -8.93 23.64 -14.31
CA SER A 20 -8.03 24.17 -13.25
C SER A 20 -8.17 23.45 -11.90
N GLY A 21 -7.02 23.16 -11.28
CA GLY A 21 -6.80 23.33 -9.84
C GLY A 21 -7.34 22.26 -8.89
N PHE A 22 -6.63 21.14 -8.74
CA PHE A 22 -6.68 20.38 -7.48
C PHE A 22 -5.91 21.16 -6.40
N ALA A 23 -6.63 22.05 -5.71
CA ALA A 23 -6.19 22.53 -4.41
C ALA A 23 -6.56 21.45 -3.38
N LEU A 24 -5.56 20.91 -2.68
CA LEU A 24 -5.77 20.15 -1.45
C LEU A 24 -6.54 21.06 -0.46
N PRO A 25 -7.58 20.56 0.23
CA PRO A 25 -8.30 21.38 1.20
C PRO A 25 -7.36 21.72 2.36
N ALA A 26 -6.99 22.99 2.46
CA ALA A 26 -6.40 23.57 3.66
C ALA A 26 -7.48 23.64 4.74
N CYS A 27 -7.33 22.85 5.81
CA CYS A 27 -8.15 23.01 7.01
C CYS A 27 -7.83 24.35 7.69
N GLY A 28 -8.90 25.08 8.00
CA GLY A 28 -8.87 26.42 8.57
C GLY A 28 -8.10 26.51 9.89
N SER A 29 -7.41 27.63 10.03
CA SER A 29 -6.80 28.10 11.25
C SER A 29 -7.86 28.76 12.15
N ASP A 30 -8.28 28.08 13.20
CA ASP A 30 -8.77 28.76 14.39
C ASP A 30 -7.62 28.82 15.39
N ALA A 31 -6.98 29.99 15.44
CA ALA A 31 -6.00 30.34 16.44
C ALA A 31 -6.73 30.80 17.69
N THR A 32 -6.88 29.92 18.67
CA THR A 32 -7.06 30.32 20.07
C THR A 32 -5.72 30.26 20.77
N THR A 33 -5.20 31.42 21.13
CA THR A 33 -4.03 31.60 21.98
C THR A 33 -4.34 31.13 23.39
N GLU A 34 -3.90 29.92 23.76
CA GLU A 34 -3.71 29.55 25.16
C GLU A 34 -2.20 29.37 25.42
N GLU A 35 -1.65 30.28 26.23
CA GLU A 35 -0.36 30.10 26.89
C GLU A 35 -0.52 29.02 27.97
N GLU A 36 -0.02 27.82 27.70
CA GLU A 36 0.38 26.87 28.75
C GLU A 36 1.85 26.51 28.57
N ASP A 37 2.71 27.22 29.30
CA ASP A 37 4.09 26.82 29.57
C ASP A 37 4.05 25.61 30.51
N THR A 38 4.16 24.41 29.95
CA THR A 38 4.47 23.21 30.73
C THR A 38 5.98 22.98 30.66
N SER A 39 6.67 23.48 31.69
CA SER A 39 8.05 23.08 31.97
C SER A 39 8.09 21.57 32.25
N ILE A 40 8.80 20.83 31.40
CA ILE A 40 9.05 19.40 31.61
C ILE A 40 10.56 19.15 31.45
N GLU A 41 11.14 18.61 32.52
CA GLU A 41 12.50 18.10 32.54
C GLU A 41 12.55 16.71 31.86
N ASP A 42 13.57 16.52 31.02
CA ASP A 42 13.96 15.28 30.33
C ASP A 42 12.94 14.66 29.36
N ILE A 43 13.37 14.25 28.15
CA ILE A 43 12.57 13.39 27.24
C ILE A 43 12.47 11.96 27.80
N THR A 44 12.13 11.83 29.08
CA THR A 44 11.42 10.70 29.66
C THR A 44 10.03 11.18 30.03
N VAL A 45 9.36 11.88 29.11
CA VAL A 45 8.00 12.34 29.34
C VAL A 45 7.09 11.12 29.28
N ALA A 46 6.44 10.82 30.42
CA ALA A 46 5.36 9.85 30.47
C ALA A 46 4.36 10.17 29.34
N GLY A 47 4.29 9.30 28.32
CA GLY A 47 3.38 9.46 27.17
C GLY A 47 4.02 9.74 25.81
N VAL A 48 5.33 10.00 25.73
CA VAL A 48 6.08 9.99 24.47
C VAL A 48 6.70 8.59 24.31
N PRO A 49 6.33 7.81 23.26
CA PRO A 49 6.95 6.52 23.02
C PRO A 49 8.45 6.70 22.78
N ASP A 50 9.26 5.83 23.39
CA ASP A 50 10.64 5.66 22.95
C ASP A 50 10.59 4.97 21.58
N ASP A 51 11.03 5.67 20.55
CA ASP A 51 11.09 5.20 19.18
C ASP A 51 12.43 5.56 18.55
N THR A 52 12.72 4.94 17.41
CA THR A 52 14.01 5.08 16.73
C THR A 52 14.30 6.48 16.21
N PHE A 53 13.27 7.31 15.96
CA PHE A 53 13.48 8.68 15.52
C PHE A 53 13.91 9.57 16.69
N LEU A 54 13.22 9.46 17.83
CA LEU A 54 13.57 10.23 19.01
C LEU A 54 14.93 9.82 19.58
N SER A 55 15.16 8.52 19.75
CA SER A 55 16.40 8.00 20.36
C SER A 55 17.60 8.03 19.42
N GLY A 56 17.40 7.73 18.12
CA GLY A 56 18.47 7.60 17.14
C GLY A 56 18.79 8.90 16.37
N VAL A 57 17.76 9.60 15.89
CA VAL A 57 17.95 10.75 14.98
C VAL A 57 17.95 12.07 15.72
N LEU A 58 16.97 12.30 16.60
CA LEU A 58 16.92 13.52 17.39
C LEU A 58 17.92 13.46 18.55
N GLY A 59 18.04 12.31 19.22
CA GLY A 59 19.05 12.04 20.24
C GLY A 59 19.16 13.16 21.27
N ASN A 60 20.33 13.80 21.33
CA ASN A 60 20.64 14.91 22.24
C ASN A 60 20.30 16.30 21.67
N ALA A 61 19.51 16.42 20.60
CA ALA A 61 19.12 17.71 20.04
C ALA A 61 18.10 18.42 20.93
N LYS A 62 18.19 19.75 21.00
CA LYS A 62 17.22 20.65 21.63
C LYS A 62 15.96 20.77 20.78
N CYS A 63 15.19 19.70 20.70
CA CYS A 63 13.97 19.64 19.91
C CYS A 63 12.72 19.97 20.72
N THR A 64 11.77 20.64 20.07
CA THR A 64 10.38 20.74 20.52
C THR A 64 9.54 19.74 19.73
N ILE A 65 8.89 18.82 20.45
CA ILE A 65 7.92 17.87 19.91
C ILE A 65 6.52 18.32 20.33
N ILE A 66 5.58 18.37 19.41
CA ILE A 66 4.16 18.64 19.67
C ILE A 66 3.44 17.29 19.77
N VAL A 67 2.79 17.01 20.89
CA VAL A 67 2.00 15.79 21.11
C VAL A 67 0.61 16.20 21.58
N LYS A 68 -0.41 15.94 20.75
CA LYS A 68 -1.80 16.33 21.04
C LYS A 68 -1.92 17.83 21.39
N GLY A 69 -1.26 18.68 20.59
CA GLY A 69 -1.22 20.13 20.79
C GLY A 69 -0.26 20.62 21.89
N LYS A 70 0.26 19.75 22.75
CA LYS A 70 1.17 20.14 23.84
C LYS A 70 2.63 20.08 23.41
N ARG A 71 3.41 21.10 23.76
CA ARG A 71 4.84 21.19 23.42
C ARG A 71 5.68 20.49 24.50
N VAL A 72 6.53 19.57 24.08
CA VAL A 72 7.50 18.84 24.91
C VAL A 72 8.89 19.16 24.38
N SER A 73 9.80 19.66 25.21
CA SER A 73 11.11 20.13 24.74
C SER A 73 12.28 19.45 25.45
N ASN A 74 13.29 19.03 24.70
CA ASN A 74 14.57 18.62 25.29
C ASN A 74 15.43 19.84 25.64
N ARG A 75 15.23 20.43 26.83
CA ARG A 75 16.00 21.61 27.22
C ARG A 75 17.48 21.29 27.49
N LYS A 76 17.81 20.04 27.85
CA LYS A 76 19.18 19.59 28.16
C LYS A 76 19.99 19.15 26.93
N GLY A 77 19.36 19.07 25.76
CA GLY A 77 20.07 18.78 24.53
C GLY A 77 21.19 19.78 24.28
N THR A 78 22.22 19.42 23.52
CA THR A 78 23.36 20.31 23.21
C THR A 78 23.35 20.81 21.78
N GLU A 79 22.53 20.21 20.94
CA GLU A 79 22.60 20.39 19.49
C GLU A 79 21.30 21.00 18.93
N ALA A 80 21.38 21.62 17.75
CA ALA A 80 20.20 22.20 17.11
C ALA A 80 19.24 21.09 16.65
N CYS A 81 17.94 21.35 16.78
CA CYS A 81 16.91 20.45 16.28
C CYS A 81 16.91 20.42 14.74
N PRO A 82 16.97 19.24 14.09
CA PRO A 82 16.87 19.13 12.64
C PRO A 82 15.41 19.35 12.21
N THR A 83 15.02 20.60 11.97
CA THR A 83 13.64 20.96 11.54
C THR A 83 13.60 21.42 10.09
N THR A 84 14.69 21.22 9.35
CA THR A 84 14.71 21.35 7.90
C THR A 84 15.13 20.04 7.28
N LEU A 85 14.67 19.77 6.06
CA LEU A 85 15.07 18.57 5.32
C LEU A 85 16.59 18.45 5.23
N SER A 86 17.30 19.52 4.89
CA SER A 86 18.77 19.49 4.81
C SER A 86 19.43 19.14 6.15
N ALA A 87 18.98 19.73 7.25
CA ALA A 87 19.52 19.44 8.58
C ALA A 87 19.20 18.00 9.01
N LEU A 88 18.03 17.49 8.66
CA LEU A 88 17.67 16.09 8.91
C LEU A 88 18.55 15.13 8.09
N LEU A 89 18.80 15.43 6.81
CA LEU A 89 19.71 14.64 5.98
C LEU A 89 21.13 14.60 6.56
N ASP A 90 21.64 15.72 7.07
CA ASP A 90 22.93 15.76 7.76
C ASP A 90 22.97 14.78 8.94
N ARG A 91 21.89 14.73 9.74
CA ARG A 91 21.77 13.78 10.85
C ARG A 91 21.78 12.34 10.39
N LEU A 92 20.93 12.00 9.42
CA LEU A 92 20.82 10.62 8.93
C LEU A 92 22.14 10.13 8.34
N GLU A 93 22.89 11.01 7.70
CA GLU A 93 24.19 10.72 7.09
C GLU A 93 25.35 10.73 8.10
N GLY A 94 25.09 11.07 9.38
CA GLY A 94 26.11 11.18 10.41
C GLY A 94 27.08 12.34 10.18
N VAL A 95 26.68 13.35 9.41
CA VAL A 95 27.42 14.59 9.25
C VAL A 95 27.23 15.39 10.53
N ALA A 96 28.33 15.69 11.21
CA ALA A 96 28.28 16.53 12.40
C ALA A 96 27.63 17.87 12.02
N PRO A 97 26.68 18.40 12.83
CA PRO A 97 26.08 19.70 12.55
C PRO A 97 27.20 20.71 12.37
N ALA A 98 27.13 21.51 11.30
CA ALA A 98 28.13 22.54 11.03
C ALA A 98 28.34 23.34 12.33
N ALA A 99 29.57 23.32 12.84
CA ALA A 99 29.89 24.04 14.06
C ALA A 99 29.45 25.50 13.86
N PRO A 100 28.79 26.13 14.86
CA PRO A 100 28.47 27.55 14.77
C PRO A 100 29.75 28.30 14.43
N ALA A 101 29.66 29.28 13.53
CA ALA A 101 30.81 30.06 13.08
C ALA A 101 31.66 30.47 14.30
N PRO A 102 32.98 30.20 14.28
CA PRO A 102 33.78 30.26 15.49
C PRO A 102 33.66 31.63 16.15
N SER A 103 33.16 31.66 17.38
CA SER A 103 33.39 32.79 18.27
C SER A 103 34.90 32.83 18.52
N ALA A 104 35.50 34.02 18.48
CA ALA A 104 36.95 34.26 18.46
C ALA A 104 37.73 33.88 19.75
N SER A 105 37.32 32.84 20.48
CA SER A 105 38.04 32.31 21.65
C SER A 105 38.51 30.87 21.37
N GLY A 106 39.82 30.72 21.24
CA GLY A 106 40.48 29.47 20.90
C GLY A 106 40.50 28.46 22.04
N SER A 107 39.89 27.30 21.81
CA SER A 107 40.20 26.05 22.52
C SER A 107 39.98 24.88 21.57
N ALA A 108 40.94 23.95 21.55
CA ALA A 108 40.98 22.84 20.59
C ALA A 108 39.84 21.82 20.82
N PRO A 109 39.23 21.27 19.76
CA PRO A 109 38.15 20.30 19.88
C PRO A 109 38.65 18.94 20.37
N ALA A 110 37.86 18.30 21.24
CA ALA A 110 38.07 16.94 21.71
C ALA A 110 37.93 15.92 20.57
N PRO A 111 38.63 14.76 20.62
CA PRO A 111 38.55 13.73 19.60
C PRO A 111 37.14 13.13 19.53
N ALA A 112 36.64 12.95 18.30
CA ALA A 112 35.33 12.37 18.03
C ALA A 112 35.25 10.92 18.54
N PRO A 113 34.09 10.48 19.09
CA PRO A 113 33.89 9.11 19.52
C PRO A 113 34.06 8.12 18.36
N SER A 114 34.65 6.96 18.66
CA SER A 114 34.91 5.88 17.71
C SER A 114 33.62 5.41 17.02
N ALA A 115 33.62 5.44 15.69
CA ALA A 115 32.49 5.02 14.85
C ALA A 115 32.15 3.55 15.08
N GLY A 116 31.03 3.28 15.77
CA GLY A 116 30.30 2.03 15.59
C GLY A 116 29.88 1.90 14.12
N THR A 117 29.61 0.69 13.64
CA THR A 117 29.22 0.42 12.26
C THR A 117 28.03 1.28 11.87
N THR A 118 28.27 2.40 11.17
CA THR A 118 27.23 3.36 10.83
C THR A 118 26.39 2.77 9.68
N VAL A 119 25.14 2.45 9.99
CA VAL A 119 24.15 2.13 8.97
C VAL A 119 23.96 3.38 8.12
N LYS A 120 24.36 3.32 6.85
CA LYS A 120 24.16 4.43 5.91
C LYS A 120 22.70 4.48 5.51
N PRO A 121 22.10 5.69 5.40
CA PRO A 121 20.74 5.82 4.89
C PRO A 121 20.66 5.38 3.43
N GLU A 122 19.57 4.69 3.08
CA GLU A 122 19.23 4.31 1.71
C GLU A 122 18.20 5.31 1.15
N PHE A 123 18.41 5.79 -0.07
CA PHE A 123 17.53 6.78 -0.70
C PHE A 123 16.74 6.11 -1.82
N PHE A 124 15.44 6.32 -1.84
CA PHE A 124 14.54 5.81 -2.87
C PHE A 124 13.74 6.97 -3.45
N VAL A 125 13.33 6.84 -4.71
CA VAL A 125 12.49 7.84 -5.38
C VAL A 125 11.40 7.16 -6.18
N VAL A 126 10.20 7.72 -6.07
CA VAL A 126 9.02 7.37 -6.87
C VAL A 126 8.51 8.61 -7.58
N SER A 127 8.09 8.44 -8.84
CA SER A 127 7.37 9.46 -9.60
C SER A 127 6.46 8.78 -10.62
N GLU A 128 5.17 9.10 -10.58
CA GLU A 128 4.17 8.60 -11.55
C GLU A 128 4.40 9.14 -12.97
N ASN A 129 5.33 10.10 -13.13
CA ASN A 129 5.82 10.63 -14.40
C ASN A 129 7.34 10.47 -14.53
N GLY A 130 7.93 9.50 -13.83
CA GLY A 130 9.37 9.31 -13.76
C GLY A 130 10.02 8.99 -15.12
N ASP A 131 9.25 8.51 -16.10
CA ASP A 131 9.67 8.29 -17.48
C ASP A 131 9.72 9.57 -18.33
N LYS A 132 9.06 10.65 -17.89
CA LYS A 132 8.92 11.92 -18.60
C LYS A 132 9.36 13.08 -17.70
N PRO A 133 10.66 13.22 -17.43
CA PRO A 133 11.16 14.17 -16.45
C PRO A 133 10.77 15.60 -16.80
N SER A 134 10.31 16.35 -15.78
CA SER A 134 9.95 17.76 -15.88
C SER A 134 10.19 18.43 -14.53
N LEU A 135 10.48 19.73 -14.55
CA LEU A 135 10.58 20.53 -13.32
C LEU A 135 9.24 20.64 -12.57
N GLU A 136 8.12 20.37 -13.26
CA GLU A 136 6.77 20.37 -12.71
C GLU A 136 6.35 19.00 -12.15
N ASN A 137 7.10 17.94 -12.45
CA ASN A 137 6.74 16.61 -11.96
C ASN A 137 6.93 16.53 -10.45
N THR A 138 6.01 15.85 -9.79
CA THR A 138 6.15 15.45 -8.39
C THR A 138 7.11 14.27 -8.27
N TYR A 139 7.98 14.35 -7.27
CA TYR A 139 8.87 13.28 -6.84
C TYR A 139 8.67 13.07 -5.35
N ARG A 140 8.51 11.82 -4.92
CA ARG A 140 8.55 11.48 -3.50
C ARG A 140 9.85 10.75 -3.22
N PHE A 141 10.65 11.33 -2.35
CA PHE A 141 11.82 10.67 -1.81
C PHE A 141 11.44 9.93 -0.53
N VAL A 142 11.93 8.70 -0.40
CA VAL A 142 11.87 7.93 0.84
C VAL A 142 13.31 7.62 1.26
N ILE A 143 13.68 8.04 2.45
CA ILE A 143 14.98 7.73 3.05
C ILE A 143 14.77 6.71 4.15
N ALA A 144 15.46 5.57 4.08
CA ALA A 144 15.37 4.50 5.07
C ALA A 144 16.63 4.44 5.95
N GLY A 145 16.45 4.31 7.26
CA GLY A 145 17.54 4.22 8.24
C GLY A 145 18.39 5.48 8.35
N GLY A 146 19.63 5.34 8.84
CA GLY A 146 20.58 6.43 9.07
C GLY A 146 20.87 6.67 10.55
N ALA A 147 21.94 7.41 10.87
CA ALA A 147 22.38 7.69 12.25
C ALA A 147 22.50 6.45 13.15
N GLY A 148 22.87 5.28 12.59
CA GLY A 148 22.94 4.02 13.33
C GLY A 148 21.59 3.31 13.52
N VAL A 149 20.50 3.85 12.99
CA VAL A 149 19.19 3.22 12.95
C VAL A 149 19.09 2.28 11.73
N ALA A 150 18.53 1.09 11.96
CA ALA A 150 18.29 0.10 10.92
C ALA A 150 17.30 0.59 9.85
N THR A 151 17.49 0.16 8.60
CA THR A 151 16.73 0.59 7.42
C THR A 151 15.28 0.09 7.37
N ASP A 152 14.89 -0.80 8.28
CA ASP A 152 13.52 -1.30 8.46
C ASP A 152 12.81 -0.69 9.70
N LYS A 153 13.43 0.29 10.35
CA LYS A 153 12.89 0.92 11.56
C LYS A 153 12.68 2.42 11.45
N LEU A 154 13.10 3.04 10.36
CA LEU A 154 12.96 4.48 10.17
C LEU A 154 12.77 4.78 8.69
N TYR A 155 11.73 5.55 8.39
CA TYR A 155 11.46 6.08 7.07
C TYR A 155 11.21 7.58 7.15
N VAL A 156 11.85 8.33 6.27
CA VAL A 156 11.63 9.77 6.11
C VAL A 156 11.10 10.00 4.71
N ALA A 157 9.97 10.69 4.59
CA ALA A 157 9.35 11.04 3.32
C ALA A 157 9.45 12.54 3.05
N SER A 158 9.87 12.89 1.84
CA SER A 158 9.89 14.26 1.33
C SER A 158 9.16 14.34 -0.01
N PHE A 159 8.21 15.27 -0.10
CA PHE A 159 7.47 15.57 -1.32
C PHE A 159 8.15 16.73 -2.04
N ALA A 160 8.82 16.43 -3.13
CA ALA A 160 9.55 17.38 -3.95
C ALA A 160 8.88 17.57 -5.32
N SER A 161 9.31 18.60 -6.03
CA SER A 161 9.13 18.67 -7.48
C SER A 161 10.48 18.67 -8.17
N GLY A 162 10.50 18.51 -9.49
CA GLY A 162 11.74 18.67 -10.25
C GLY A 162 12.36 20.07 -10.07
N SER A 163 11.58 21.08 -9.68
CA SER A 163 12.07 22.42 -9.34
C SER A 163 12.82 22.48 -8.00
N GLY A 164 12.56 21.56 -7.07
CA GLY A 164 13.31 21.43 -5.82
C GLY A 164 12.60 20.70 -4.69
N ALA A 165 13.34 20.46 -3.61
CA ALA A 165 12.82 19.82 -2.40
C ALA A 165 12.50 20.86 -1.31
N PRO A 166 11.26 20.88 -0.78
CA PRO A 166 10.89 21.81 0.28
C PRO A 166 11.68 21.50 1.56
N GLN A 167 12.13 22.55 2.25
CA GLN A 167 12.86 22.40 3.51
C GLN A 167 11.94 22.06 4.69
N ALA A 168 10.65 22.36 4.59
CA ALA A 168 9.65 22.13 5.64
C ALA A 168 8.68 21.01 5.24
N GLY A 169 7.89 20.53 6.20
CA GLY A 169 6.82 19.56 5.97
C GLY A 169 7.29 18.12 5.73
N THR A 170 8.52 17.80 6.11
CA THR A 170 9.05 16.42 6.06
C THR A 170 8.24 15.52 6.99
N GLU A 171 7.96 14.30 6.54
CA GLU A 171 7.23 13.29 7.31
C GLU A 171 8.18 12.17 7.74
N VAL A 172 7.98 11.64 8.95
CA VAL A 172 8.80 10.56 9.51
C VAL A 172 7.91 9.46 10.06
N MET A 173 8.28 8.22 9.78
CA MET A 173 7.68 7.01 10.33
C MET A 173 8.76 6.21 11.03
N ALA A 174 8.58 5.94 12.33
CA ALA A 174 9.62 5.36 13.18
C ALA A 174 9.11 4.20 14.02
N TRP A 175 9.86 3.12 14.10
CA TRP A 175 9.49 1.94 14.88
C TRP A 175 9.67 2.19 16.38
N SER A 176 8.69 1.78 17.18
CA SER A 176 8.81 1.73 18.63
C SER A 176 8.73 0.30 19.12
N GLU A 177 9.83 -0.18 19.71
CA GLU A 177 9.88 -1.51 20.33
C GLU A 177 8.90 -1.63 21.52
N LYS A 178 8.62 -0.51 22.19
CA LYS A 178 7.75 -0.51 23.37
C LYS A 178 6.30 -0.82 23.03
N ILE A 179 5.79 -0.23 21.96
CA ILE A 179 4.38 -0.39 21.55
C ILE A 179 4.21 -1.37 20.38
N GLN A 180 5.33 -1.87 19.83
CA GLN A 180 5.39 -2.78 18.69
C GLN A 180 4.56 -2.22 17.51
N ALA A 181 4.74 -0.94 17.22
CA ALA A 181 4.04 -0.22 16.17
C ALA A 181 4.87 0.97 15.70
N PHE A 182 4.56 1.46 14.50
CA PHE A 182 5.16 2.69 13.98
C PHE A 182 4.50 3.94 14.56
N VAL A 183 5.33 4.95 14.82
CA VAL A 183 4.96 6.30 15.25
C VAL A 183 5.17 7.26 14.09
N TYR A 184 4.24 8.17 13.88
CA TYR A 184 4.23 9.10 12.75
C TYR A 184 4.46 10.53 13.22
N TYR A 185 5.39 11.22 12.55
CA TYR A 185 5.74 12.60 12.80
C TYR A 185 5.68 13.44 11.52
N ARG A 186 5.45 14.73 11.67
CA ARG A 186 5.57 15.72 10.60
C ARG A 186 6.22 17.00 11.10
N GLU A 187 7.13 17.56 10.32
CA GLU A 187 7.69 18.88 10.60
C GLU A 187 6.61 19.96 10.34
N LYS A 188 6.40 20.84 11.31
CA LYS A 188 5.53 22.01 11.21
C LYS A 188 6.13 23.19 11.97
N GLY A 189 6.47 24.24 11.22
CA GLY A 189 6.82 25.55 11.80
C GLY A 189 8.06 25.52 12.71
N GLY A 190 9.06 24.72 12.37
CA GLY A 190 10.29 24.58 13.16
C GLY A 190 10.13 23.65 14.36
N ALA A 191 9.13 22.76 14.36
CA ALA A 191 8.90 21.76 15.39
C ALA A 191 8.45 20.44 14.77
N TRP A 192 8.63 19.34 15.48
CA TRP A 192 8.12 18.03 15.06
C TRP A 192 6.79 17.76 15.75
N GLU A 193 5.71 17.54 15.00
CA GLU A 193 4.44 17.12 15.54
C GLU A 193 4.28 15.60 15.43
N ARG A 194 3.95 14.92 16.53
CA ARG A 194 3.52 13.53 16.52
C ARG A 194 2.06 13.47 16.06
N MET A 195 1.86 12.92 14.88
CA MET A 195 0.55 12.80 14.25
C MET A 195 -0.28 11.67 14.89
N GLY A 196 0.37 10.56 15.25
CA GLY A 196 -0.28 9.37 15.80
C GLY A 196 0.66 8.16 15.81
N ASP A 197 0.11 6.96 16.02
CA ASP A 197 0.85 5.71 15.93
C ASP A 197 -0.07 4.51 15.59
N GLY A 198 0.55 3.40 15.19
CA GLY A 198 -0.14 2.19 14.77
C GLY A 198 -0.98 1.49 15.86
N THR A 199 -0.88 1.87 17.13
CA THR A 199 -1.79 1.38 18.18
C THR A 199 -3.14 2.10 18.19
N MET A 200 -3.23 3.26 17.56
CA MET A 200 -4.49 4.00 17.37
C MET A 200 -5.31 3.50 16.18
N VAL A 201 -4.75 2.57 15.39
CA VAL A 201 -5.45 1.91 14.29
C VAL A 201 -6.34 0.81 14.86
N PRO A 202 -7.66 0.83 14.62
CA PRO A 202 -8.54 -0.23 15.09
C PRO A 202 -8.16 -1.55 14.42
N SER A 203 -8.32 -2.67 15.14
CA SER A 203 -8.06 -4.00 14.56
C SER A 203 -9.01 -4.26 13.38
N SER A 204 -10.27 -3.84 13.50
CA SER A 204 -11.23 -3.79 12.39
C SER A 204 -11.01 -2.54 11.53
N ALA A 205 -10.25 -2.68 10.44
CA ALA A 205 -9.98 -1.59 9.50
C ALA A 205 -11.14 -1.30 8.52
N LYS A 206 -12.06 -2.26 8.30
CA LYS A 206 -13.21 -2.11 7.40
C LYS A 206 -14.10 -0.93 7.83
N GLY A 207 -14.17 0.11 7.00
CA GLY A 207 -14.99 1.30 7.25
C GLY A 207 -14.51 2.16 8.43
N ALA A 208 -13.33 1.88 8.97
CA ALA A 208 -12.75 2.66 10.06
C ALA A 208 -12.45 4.08 9.59
N GLN A 209 -12.81 5.07 10.41
CA GLN A 209 -12.41 6.45 10.16
C GLN A 209 -10.95 6.65 10.60
N PRO A 210 -10.15 7.41 9.83
CA PRO A 210 -8.78 7.76 10.22
C PRO A 210 -8.76 8.43 11.60
N THR A 211 -8.00 7.87 12.55
CA THR A 211 -7.84 8.50 13.88
C THR A 211 -6.77 9.60 13.88
N PHE A 212 -5.92 9.62 12.86
CA PHE A 212 -4.95 10.68 12.56
C PHE A 212 -4.68 10.78 11.06
N GLN A 213 -4.11 11.91 10.61
CA GLN A 213 -3.97 12.24 9.19
C GLN A 213 -3.25 11.15 8.36
N CYS A 214 -2.17 10.56 8.87
CA CYS A 214 -1.38 9.58 8.12
C CYS A 214 -2.14 8.26 7.86
N MET A 215 -3.19 7.94 8.64
CA MET A 215 -4.04 6.76 8.40
C MET A 215 -4.87 6.84 7.12
N ASN A 216 -5.00 8.02 6.50
CA ASN A 216 -5.65 8.15 5.20
C ASN A 216 -4.94 7.33 4.11
N CYS A 217 -3.66 7.06 4.30
CA CYS A 217 -2.84 6.21 3.43
C CYS A 217 -2.46 4.91 4.15
N HIS A 218 -2.05 4.99 5.43
CA HIS A 218 -1.56 3.88 6.24
C HIS A 218 -2.70 3.21 7.02
N THR A 219 -3.66 2.61 6.33
CA THR A 219 -4.93 2.15 6.92
C THR A 219 -4.76 1.07 7.99
N SER A 220 -3.72 0.24 7.91
CA SER A 220 -3.38 -0.77 8.93
C SER A 220 -2.31 -0.28 9.93
N GLY A 221 -1.72 0.89 9.66
CA GLY A 221 -0.57 1.46 10.37
C GLY A 221 0.78 0.85 9.96
N ALA A 222 0.80 0.01 8.91
CA ALA A 222 2.02 -0.55 8.34
C ALA A 222 2.67 0.45 7.37
N PRO A 223 3.95 0.27 7.02
CA PRO A 223 4.55 1.02 5.92
C PRO A 223 3.84 0.75 4.59
N ILE A 224 3.83 1.74 3.68
CA ILE A 224 3.24 1.60 2.35
C ILE A 224 4.34 1.63 1.30
N MET A 225 4.25 0.70 0.37
CA MET A 225 4.87 0.82 -0.95
C MET A 225 3.80 0.44 -1.97
N LYS A 226 3.25 1.45 -2.67
CA LYS A 226 2.09 1.29 -3.58
C LYS A 226 2.36 0.26 -4.69
N GLU A 227 3.61 0.06 -5.06
CA GLU A 227 4.05 -0.94 -6.02
C GLU A 227 5.15 -1.79 -5.36
N LEU A 228 4.81 -2.49 -4.26
CA LEU A 228 5.77 -3.22 -3.44
C LEU A 228 6.49 -4.33 -4.22
N HIS A 229 5.78 -5.00 -5.12
CA HIS A 229 6.29 -6.12 -5.88
C HIS A 229 6.72 -5.73 -7.29
N ASP A 230 7.47 -6.64 -7.93
CA ASP A 230 7.84 -6.54 -9.35
C ASP A 230 6.61 -6.16 -10.19
N SER A 231 6.63 -5.04 -10.93
CA SER A 231 7.82 -4.35 -11.45
C SER A 231 8.28 -3.08 -10.75
N TRP A 232 7.71 -2.72 -9.58
CA TRP A 232 7.94 -1.44 -8.91
C TRP A 232 7.68 -0.25 -9.85
N ALA A 233 6.49 -0.22 -10.44
CA ALA A 233 6.21 0.44 -11.72
C ALA A 233 6.57 1.93 -11.86
N ASN A 234 6.63 2.67 -10.75
CA ASN A 234 6.92 4.11 -10.74
C ASN A 234 8.21 4.46 -9.98
N TRP A 235 8.97 3.45 -9.57
CA TRP A 235 10.19 3.59 -8.79
C TRP A 235 11.44 3.40 -9.65
N THR A 236 12.55 3.94 -9.18
CA THR A 236 13.85 3.48 -9.69
C THR A 236 14.08 2.05 -9.22
N SER A 237 14.16 1.10 -10.15
CA SER A 237 14.17 -0.35 -9.92
C SER A 237 15.04 -1.08 -10.96
N THR A 238 15.03 -2.41 -10.93
CA THR A 238 15.63 -3.25 -12.00
C THR A 238 14.97 -3.05 -13.37
N TRP A 239 13.71 -2.60 -13.42
CA TRP A 239 12.94 -2.50 -14.68
C TRP A 239 12.74 -1.07 -15.18
N MET A 240 12.80 -0.08 -14.30
CA MET A 240 12.61 1.33 -14.62
C MET A 240 13.67 2.17 -13.91
N THR A 241 14.15 3.23 -14.56
CA THR A 241 14.91 4.28 -13.88
C THR A 241 14.12 5.57 -13.97
N VAL A 242 13.82 6.18 -12.81
CA VAL A 242 13.26 7.53 -12.78
C VAL A 242 14.32 8.48 -13.34
N VAL A 243 13.95 9.26 -14.35
CA VAL A 243 14.90 10.14 -15.03
C VAL A 243 15.07 11.43 -14.23
N ASP A 244 16.33 11.87 -14.10
CA ASP A 244 16.71 13.13 -13.45
C ASP A 244 16.08 14.34 -14.17
N PRO A 245 15.26 15.16 -13.50
CA PRO A 245 14.67 16.37 -14.07
C PRO A 245 15.66 17.50 -14.28
N LYS A 246 16.95 17.33 -13.91
CA LYS A 246 17.97 18.37 -13.90
C LYS A 246 17.56 19.53 -12.99
N SER A 247 17.18 19.17 -11.77
CA SER A 247 16.75 20.13 -10.76
C SER A 247 17.86 21.15 -10.47
N PRO A 248 17.54 22.45 -10.33
CA PRO A 248 18.50 23.45 -9.87
C PRO A 248 18.73 23.40 -8.35
N ASP A 249 17.90 22.68 -7.59
CA ASP A 249 17.95 22.64 -6.13
C ASP A 249 19.03 21.69 -5.61
N ALA A 250 19.88 22.19 -4.71
CA ALA A 250 20.97 21.40 -4.13
C ALA A 250 20.46 20.24 -3.26
N THR A 251 19.33 20.41 -2.58
CA THR A 251 18.78 19.37 -1.69
C THR A 251 18.19 18.22 -2.50
N PHE A 252 17.43 18.52 -3.55
CA PHE A 252 16.96 17.55 -4.52
C PHE A 252 18.14 16.76 -5.11
N ASN A 253 19.16 17.45 -5.62
CA ASN A 253 20.33 16.80 -6.23
C ASN A 253 21.11 15.93 -5.24
N ARG A 254 21.21 16.36 -3.97
CA ARG A 254 21.81 15.56 -2.88
C ARG A 254 21.08 14.24 -2.68
N MET A 255 19.75 14.23 -2.67
CA MET A 255 18.95 13.02 -2.52
C MET A 255 18.98 12.16 -3.80
N PHE A 256 18.76 12.77 -4.95
CA PHE A 256 18.66 12.07 -6.24
C PHE A 256 19.95 11.35 -6.62
N SER A 257 21.12 11.95 -6.35
CA SER A 257 22.43 11.35 -6.62
C SER A 257 22.75 10.08 -5.79
N LYS A 258 21.95 9.79 -4.76
CA LYS A 258 22.13 8.65 -3.86
C LYS A 258 21.05 7.58 -4.01
N VAL A 259 20.11 7.78 -4.95
CA VAL A 259 19.00 6.86 -5.18
C VAL A 259 19.52 5.45 -5.46
N VAL A 260 19.01 4.49 -4.70
CA VAL A 260 19.18 3.05 -4.90
C VAL A 260 17.85 2.45 -5.38
N ARG A 261 17.85 1.15 -5.67
CA ARG A 261 16.71 0.47 -6.30
C ARG A 261 15.62 0.12 -5.30
N ALA A 262 14.37 0.25 -5.72
CA ALA A 262 13.18 -0.18 -5.00
C ALA A 262 13.15 -1.68 -4.69
N ASP A 263 13.85 -2.51 -5.46
CA ASP A 263 14.11 -3.93 -5.16
C ASP A 263 14.70 -4.12 -3.74
N ASP A 264 15.51 -3.16 -3.28
CA ASP A 264 16.10 -3.18 -1.95
C ASP A 264 15.15 -2.56 -0.91
N MET A 265 14.32 -1.59 -1.30
CA MET A 265 13.27 -1.02 -0.44
C MET A 265 12.21 -2.07 -0.07
N GLU A 266 11.79 -2.90 -1.03
CA GLU A 266 10.81 -3.97 -0.82
C GLU A 266 11.22 -4.84 0.38
N LYS A 267 12.49 -5.28 0.45
CA LYS A 267 13.00 -6.09 1.56
C LYS A 267 12.89 -5.37 2.90
N ARG A 268 13.06 -4.04 2.92
CA ARG A 268 12.91 -3.23 4.14
C ARG A 268 11.45 -3.19 4.55
N ILE A 269 10.55 -2.86 3.61
CA ILE A 269 9.12 -2.77 3.84
C ILE A 269 8.54 -4.11 4.30
N ILE A 270 8.99 -5.23 3.72
CA ILE A 270 8.64 -6.59 4.16
C ILE A 270 9.05 -6.79 5.62
N SER A 271 10.32 -6.54 5.97
CA SER A 271 10.82 -6.68 7.35
C SER A 271 10.01 -5.82 8.34
N SER A 272 9.78 -4.56 8.00
CA SER A 272 8.98 -3.63 8.80
C SER A 272 7.54 -4.06 8.96
N THR A 273 6.93 -4.56 7.90
CA THR A 273 5.55 -5.03 7.92
C THR A 273 5.42 -6.26 8.80
N HIS A 274 6.35 -7.22 8.74
CA HIS A 274 6.40 -8.35 9.67
C HIS A 274 6.45 -7.92 11.14
N MET A 275 7.32 -6.96 11.48
CA MET A 275 7.41 -6.42 12.83
C MET A 275 6.06 -5.82 13.27
N HIS A 276 5.45 -5.00 12.41
CA HIS A 276 4.16 -4.36 12.70
C HIS A 276 3.01 -5.35 12.79
N SER A 277 2.88 -6.30 11.86
CA SER A 277 1.85 -7.35 11.86
C SER A 277 1.91 -8.18 13.13
N LYS A 278 3.10 -8.58 13.57
CA LYS A 278 3.31 -9.28 14.84
C LYS A 278 2.76 -8.47 16.01
N GLY A 279 3.15 -7.20 16.13
CA GLY A 279 2.63 -6.31 17.17
C GLY A 279 1.11 -6.13 17.10
N ARG A 280 0.56 -5.99 15.89
CA ARG A 280 -0.88 -5.83 15.65
C ARG A 280 -1.66 -7.07 16.07
N VAL A 281 -1.21 -8.27 15.71
CA VAL A 281 -1.84 -9.54 16.12
C VAL A 281 -1.78 -9.72 17.63
N GLU A 282 -0.63 -9.46 18.27
CA GLU A 282 -0.50 -9.60 19.73
C GLU A 282 -1.40 -8.62 20.51
N ARG A 283 -1.54 -7.38 20.02
CA ARG A 283 -2.49 -6.41 20.59
C ARG A 283 -3.94 -6.87 20.40
N ALA A 284 -4.30 -7.36 19.21
CA ALA A 284 -5.64 -7.87 18.94
C ALA A 284 -5.97 -9.10 19.79
N LYS A 285 -5.01 -10.01 19.97
CA LYS A 285 -5.11 -11.19 20.84
C LYS A 285 -5.34 -10.78 22.29
N THR A 286 -4.53 -9.87 22.82
CA THR A 286 -4.63 -9.38 24.20
C THR A 286 -5.92 -8.59 24.43
N GLY A 287 -6.36 -7.82 23.42
CA GLY A 287 -7.59 -7.02 23.46
C GLY A 287 -8.88 -7.80 23.16
N GLY A 288 -8.78 -9.09 22.78
CA GLY A 288 -9.95 -9.90 22.42
C GLY A 288 -10.63 -9.48 21.10
N ASP A 289 -9.87 -8.97 20.14
CA ASP A 289 -10.34 -8.45 18.84
C ASP A 289 -9.63 -9.11 17.65
N LEU A 290 -9.40 -10.41 17.73
CA LEU A 290 -8.80 -11.19 16.63
C LEU A 290 -9.68 -11.16 15.36
N LYS A 291 -11.00 -11.03 15.51
CA LYS A 291 -11.93 -10.81 14.39
C LYS A 291 -11.52 -9.64 13.50
N GLY A 292 -11.14 -8.52 14.12
CA GLY A 292 -10.74 -7.33 13.38
C GLY A 292 -9.56 -7.60 12.45
N VAL A 293 -8.52 -8.26 12.95
CA VAL A 293 -7.33 -8.59 12.13
C VAL A 293 -7.66 -9.68 11.08
N LEU A 294 -8.39 -10.73 11.45
CA LEU A 294 -8.74 -11.81 10.52
C LEU A 294 -9.65 -11.33 9.37
N THR A 295 -10.35 -10.20 9.53
CA THR A 295 -11.11 -9.57 8.45
C THR A 295 -10.24 -9.25 7.24
N GLN A 296 -8.92 -9.07 7.41
CA GLN A 296 -7.95 -8.86 6.33
C GLN A 296 -7.85 -10.07 5.38
N LEU A 297 -8.20 -11.30 5.79
CA LEU A 297 -8.33 -12.45 4.88
C LEU A 297 -9.53 -12.30 3.91
N PHE A 298 -10.58 -11.61 4.35
CA PHE A 298 -11.87 -11.56 3.66
C PHE A 298 -12.07 -10.26 2.85
N CYS A 299 -11.53 -9.16 3.34
CA CYS A 299 -11.70 -7.82 2.80
C CYS A 299 -10.34 -7.18 2.48
N ASP A 300 -10.34 -6.23 1.56
CA ASP A 300 -9.20 -5.35 1.26
C ASP A 300 -9.33 -4.10 2.12
N VAL A 301 -8.57 -4.08 3.22
CA VAL A 301 -8.66 -3.05 4.27
C VAL A 301 -7.29 -2.53 4.69
N GLY A 302 -6.21 -3.21 4.31
CA GLY A 302 -4.85 -2.73 4.41
C GLY A 302 -4.51 -1.73 3.32
N GLU A 303 -3.22 -1.45 3.20
CA GLU A 303 -2.63 -0.42 2.35
C GLU A 303 -2.84 -0.71 0.86
N GLY A 304 -3.39 0.23 0.09
CA GLY A 304 -3.58 0.03 -1.36
C GLY A 304 -2.25 -0.26 -2.07
N THR A 305 -2.22 -1.35 -2.84
CA THR A 305 -1.07 -1.77 -3.65
C THR A 305 -1.49 -2.09 -5.09
N LEU A 306 -0.53 -2.00 -6.00
CA LEU A 306 -0.65 -2.25 -7.43
C LEU A 306 0.48 -3.22 -7.85
N ILE A 307 0.13 -4.10 -8.78
CA ILE A 307 1.04 -5.01 -9.47
C ILE A 307 0.88 -4.86 -10.97
N ALA A 308 1.95 -5.07 -11.72
CA ALA A 308 1.96 -5.00 -13.17
C ALA A 308 2.77 -6.14 -13.79
N ALA A 309 2.55 -6.41 -15.07
CA ALA A 309 3.42 -7.29 -15.84
C ALA A 309 4.69 -6.52 -16.23
N HIS A 310 5.88 -7.06 -15.95
CA HIS A 310 7.13 -6.40 -16.35
C HIS A 310 7.44 -6.58 -17.85
N SER A 311 8.10 -5.59 -18.44
CA SER A 311 8.72 -5.71 -19.77
C SER A 311 10.06 -4.99 -19.80
N LYS A 312 11.07 -5.63 -20.40
CA LYS A 312 12.41 -5.03 -20.60
C LYS A 312 12.38 -3.79 -21.50
N ASN A 313 11.35 -3.64 -22.31
CA ASN A 313 11.15 -2.50 -23.21
C ASN A 313 9.89 -1.71 -22.82
N SER A 314 9.48 -1.77 -21.55
CA SER A 314 8.30 -1.05 -21.07
C SER A 314 8.48 0.45 -21.26
N GLN A 315 7.64 1.02 -22.11
CA GLN A 315 7.39 2.44 -22.21
C GLN A 315 5.88 2.61 -22.07
N ARG A 316 5.47 3.72 -21.47
CA ARG A 316 4.07 4.09 -21.38
C ARG A 316 3.53 4.47 -22.77
N PHE A 317 3.20 3.53 -23.67
CA PHE A 317 2.40 3.75 -24.91
C PHE A 317 1.88 2.44 -25.55
N GLY A 318 0.75 2.56 -26.27
CA GLY A 318 -0.16 1.49 -26.76
C GLY A 318 0.31 0.53 -27.86
N THR A 319 1.61 0.31 -28.02
CA THR A 319 2.14 -0.79 -28.84
C THR A 319 3.22 -1.51 -28.06
N VAL A 320 2.80 -2.52 -27.30
CA VAL A 320 3.75 -3.38 -26.60
C VAL A 320 4.16 -4.49 -27.57
N SER A 321 5.25 -4.28 -28.32
CA SER A 321 5.69 -5.24 -29.34
C SER A 321 6.05 -6.60 -28.74
N THR A 322 6.63 -6.61 -27.54
CA THR A 322 6.94 -7.79 -26.75
C THR A 322 7.00 -7.40 -25.26
N PHE A 323 5.94 -7.64 -24.47
CA PHE A 323 6.09 -7.70 -23.01
C PHE A 323 6.18 -9.15 -22.56
N SER A 324 6.65 -9.37 -21.32
CA SER A 324 6.40 -10.63 -20.65
C SER A 324 4.89 -10.79 -20.61
N SER A 325 4.34 -11.60 -21.51
CA SER A 325 2.89 -11.73 -21.70
C SER A 325 2.18 -12.27 -20.46
N MET A 326 2.94 -12.65 -19.42
CA MET A 326 2.47 -13.15 -18.15
C MET A 326 1.49 -12.17 -17.50
N LEU A 327 0.30 -12.68 -17.20
CA LEU A 327 -0.61 -12.00 -16.31
C LEU A 327 -0.02 -12.06 -14.89
N PRO A 328 -0.03 -10.95 -14.13
CA PRO A 328 0.36 -11.01 -12.73
C PRO A 328 -0.47 -12.08 -12.00
N GLY A 329 0.18 -13.03 -11.33
CA GLY A 329 -0.53 -14.15 -10.68
C GLY A 329 -1.59 -13.67 -9.68
N ALA A 330 -1.29 -12.60 -8.96
CA ALA A 330 -2.18 -11.93 -8.02
C ALA A 330 -3.47 -11.36 -8.65
N PHE A 331 -3.49 -11.16 -9.98
CA PHE A 331 -4.69 -10.79 -10.73
C PHE A 331 -5.65 -11.97 -10.93
N VAL A 332 -5.11 -13.20 -10.99
CA VAL A 332 -5.88 -14.42 -11.29
C VAL A 332 -6.33 -15.12 -10.02
N VAL A 333 -5.43 -15.27 -9.04
CA VAL A 333 -5.68 -15.92 -7.76
C VAL A 333 -4.97 -15.16 -6.63
N SER A 334 -5.41 -15.36 -5.39
CA SER A 334 -4.77 -14.70 -4.23
C SER A 334 -3.31 -15.16 -4.03
N PRO A 335 -2.37 -14.25 -3.70
CA PRO A 335 -0.98 -14.61 -3.40
C PRO A 335 -0.84 -15.54 -2.17
N LEU A 336 -1.85 -15.58 -1.29
CA LEU A 336 -1.89 -16.51 -0.15
C LEU A 336 -2.10 -17.98 -0.58
N LEU A 337 -2.73 -18.25 -1.73
CA LEU A 337 -2.84 -19.63 -2.25
C LEU A 337 -1.51 -20.13 -2.78
N ARG A 338 -0.77 -19.22 -3.43
CA ARG A 338 0.51 -19.50 -4.06
C ARG A 338 1.27 -18.19 -4.26
N ALA A 339 2.48 -18.12 -3.71
CA ALA A 339 3.40 -17.00 -3.94
C ALA A 339 3.61 -16.77 -5.45
N PRO A 340 3.35 -15.56 -5.96
CA PRO A 340 3.57 -15.21 -7.36
C PRO A 340 5.03 -15.42 -7.77
N ARG A 341 5.22 -15.73 -9.06
CA ARG A 341 6.53 -15.72 -9.69
C ARG A 341 6.72 -14.42 -10.45
N THR A 342 7.84 -13.77 -10.20
CA THR A 342 8.25 -12.51 -10.81
C THR A 342 9.43 -12.74 -11.76
N GLY A 343 9.89 -11.68 -12.43
CA GLY A 343 11.08 -11.77 -13.28
C GLY A 343 12.38 -11.92 -12.46
N THR A 344 12.30 -11.67 -11.17
CA THR A 344 13.42 -11.73 -10.21
C THR A 344 13.37 -12.96 -9.29
N GLY A 345 12.30 -13.75 -9.31
CA GLY A 345 12.19 -14.98 -8.52
C GLY A 345 10.78 -15.28 -8.02
N VAL A 346 10.69 -15.83 -6.81
CA VAL A 346 9.42 -15.92 -6.07
C VAL A 346 9.30 -14.63 -5.26
N GLU A 347 8.10 -14.08 -5.20
CA GLU A 347 7.79 -12.93 -4.34
C GLU A 347 8.22 -13.19 -2.89
N LEU A 348 8.86 -12.19 -2.29
CA LEU A 348 9.41 -12.30 -0.94
C LEU A 348 8.30 -12.10 0.11
N GLY A 349 8.52 -12.56 1.34
CA GLY A 349 7.60 -12.27 2.44
C GLY A 349 6.35 -13.15 2.51
N LEU A 350 6.24 -14.19 1.66
CA LEU A 350 5.07 -15.10 1.57
C LEU A 350 5.37 -16.52 2.10
N GLU A 351 6.02 -16.62 3.27
CA GLU A 351 6.51 -17.90 3.82
C GLU A 351 5.40 -18.86 4.26
N GLN A 352 4.21 -18.35 4.59
CA GLN A 352 3.05 -19.12 5.07
C GLN A 352 1.92 -19.19 4.03
N SER A 353 2.22 -19.03 2.75
CA SER A 353 1.24 -19.35 1.70
C SER A 353 0.84 -20.83 1.76
N VAL A 354 -0.37 -21.15 1.29
CA VAL A 354 -0.92 -22.53 1.26
C VAL A 354 -0.02 -23.47 0.44
N GLY A 355 0.79 -22.92 -0.47
CA GLY A 355 1.80 -23.68 -1.22
C GLY A 355 1.20 -24.56 -2.33
N LEU A 356 0.03 -24.21 -2.86
CA LEU A 356 -0.61 -24.97 -3.93
C LEU A 356 0.23 -24.93 -5.21
N LYS A 357 0.35 -26.05 -5.91
CA LYS A 357 1.06 -26.12 -7.19
C LYS A 357 0.10 -25.77 -8.32
N LEU A 358 0.20 -24.55 -8.84
CA LEU A 358 -0.72 -24.01 -9.84
C LEU A 358 -0.03 -23.68 -11.19
N PRO A 359 0.61 -24.67 -11.86
CA PRO A 359 1.40 -24.39 -13.07
C PRO A 359 0.59 -23.78 -14.21
N THR A 360 -0.69 -24.12 -14.36
CA THR A 360 -1.49 -23.56 -15.46
C THR A 360 -1.79 -22.09 -15.17
N VAL A 361 -2.13 -21.76 -13.92
CA VAL A 361 -2.35 -20.37 -13.48
C VAL A 361 -1.06 -19.54 -13.61
N ASP A 362 0.07 -20.08 -13.16
CA ASP A 362 1.39 -19.44 -13.25
C ASP A 362 1.81 -19.11 -14.70
N SER A 363 1.26 -19.84 -15.69
CA SER A 363 1.58 -19.68 -17.11
C SER A 363 0.61 -18.79 -17.90
N LEU A 364 -0.46 -18.30 -17.26
CA LEU A 364 -1.47 -17.50 -17.92
C LEU A 364 -0.90 -16.19 -18.44
N SER A 365 -1.39 -15.79 -19.61
CA SER A 365 -0.83 -14.67 -20.35
C SER A 365 -1.84 -14.05 -21.31
N VAL A 366 -1.65 -12.77 -21.61
CA VAL A 366 -2.39 -12.03 -22.65
C VAL A 366 -1.53 -11.84 -23.89
N ASP A 367 -2.15 -11.90 -25.07
CA ASP A 367 -1.44 -11.65 -26.32
C ASP A 367 -1.14 -10.15 -26.46
N SER A 368 0.10 -9.80 -26.80
CA SER A 368 0.54 -8.42 -26.78
C SER A 368 -0.09 -7.57 -27.88
N LYS A 369 -0.34 -8.19 -29.05
CA LYS A 369 -1.06 -7.54 -30.14
C LYS A 369 -2.52 -7.34 -29.77
N ALA A 370 -3.19 -8.38 -29.28
CA ALA A 370 -4.58 -8.28 -28.82
C ALA A 370 -4.76 -7.22 -27.73
N TYR A 371 -3.81 -7.12 -26.80
CA TYR A 371 -3.81 -6.09 -25.75
C TYR A 371 -3.70 -4.69 -26.35
N SER A 372 -2.71 -4.45 -27.22
CA SER A 372 -2.50 -3.16 -27.90
C SER A 372 -3.70 -2.76 -28.76
N ASP A 373 -4.25 -3.71 -29.53
CA ASP A 373 -5.47 -3.51 -30.34
C ASP A 373 -6.67 -3.13 -29.45
N THR A 374 -6.80 -3.78 -28.28
CA THR A 374 -7.91 -3.53 -27.35
C THR A 374 -7.78 -2.17 -26.66
N LEU A 375 -6.57 -1.78 -26.23
CA LEU A 375 -6.32 -0.43 -25.69
C LEU A 375 -6.74 0.65 -26.70
N THR A 376 -6.40 0.43 -27.98
CA THR A 376 -6.79 1.33 -29.08
C THR A 376 -8.31 1.34 -29.28
N LYS A 377 -8.93 0.16 -29.36
CA LYS A 377 -10.38 -0.01 -29.54
C LYS A 377 -11.19 0.74 -28.48
N PHE A 378 -10.74 0.71 -27.23
CA PHE A 378 -11.43 1.34 -26.10
C PHE A 378 -10.83 2.69 -25.69
N ALA A 379 -9.99 3.28 -26.54
CA ALA A 379 -9.40 4.59 -26.35
C ALA A 379 -8.77 4.78 -24.96
N SER A 380 -8.00 3.79 -24.51
CA SER A 380 -7.32 3.86 -23.22
C SER A 380 -6.32 5.02 -23.18
N LYS A 381 -6.30 5.74 -22.05
CA LYS A 381 -5.46 6.92 -21.84
C LYS A 381 -4.84 6.93 -20.46
N ILE A 382 -3.61 7.42 -20.38
CA ILE A 382 -2.93 7.70 -19.11
C ILE A 382 -2.19 9.02 -19.19
N GLY A 383 -2.30 9.88 -18.16
CA GLY A 383 -1.79 11.24 -18.21
C GLY A 383 -2.34 12.05 -19.41
N GLY A 384 -3.59 11.78 -19.81
CA GLY A 384 -4.22 12.34 -21.00
C GLY A 384 -3.74 11.80 -22.37
N GLN A 385 -2.72 10.93 -22.40
CA GLN A 385 -2.13 10.39 -23.62
C GLN A 385 -2.61 8.96 -23.90
N ALA A 386 -2.73 8.59 -25.19
CA ALA A 386 -3.18 7.25 -25.57
C ALA A 386 -2.20 6.17 -25.10
N GLY A 387 -2.70 5.12 -24.44
CA GLY A 387 -1.89 4.00 -23.93
C GLY A 387 -2.33 3.54 -22.55
N ASP A 388 -1.48 2.70 -21.94
CA ASP A 388 -1.58 2.24 -20.55
C ASP A 388 -0.33 2.75 -19.79
N SER A 389 -0.26 2.46 -18.49
CA SER A 389 0.90 2.62 -17.62
C SER A 389 2.20 2.02 -18.17
N ILE A 390 3.32 2.41 -17.55
CA ILE A 390 4.68 2.00 -17.98
C ILE A 390 4.77 0.48 -18.12
N PHE A 391 4.13 -0.24 -17.20
CA PHE A 391 4.09 -1.70 -17.19
C PHE A 391 2.65 -2.18 -17.50
N PRO A 392 2.45 -3.03 -18.52
CA PRO A 392 1.13 -3.53 -18.88
C PRO A 392 0.43 -4.21 -17.72
N MET A 393 -0.90 -4.30 -17.79
CA MET A 393 -1.71 -4.97 -16.78
C MET A 393 -1.59 -4.38 -15.35
N ASN A 394 -1.09 -3.14 -15.21
CA ASN A 394 -1.00 -2.47 -13.91
C ASN A 394 -2.37 -2.37 -13.24
N GLY A 395 -2.56 -3.07 -12.13
CA GLY A 395 -3.84 -3.18 -11.46
C GLY A 395 -3.65 -3.52 -10.00
N PRO A 396 -4.71 -3.41 -9.20
CA PRO A 396 -4.63 -3.67 -7.78
C PRO A 396 -4.39 -5.14 -7.48
N GLU A 397 -3.63 -5.37 -6.43
CA GLU A 397 -3.54 -6.66 -5.75
C GLU A 397 -3.88 -6.50 -4.27
N LYS A 398 -3.95 -7.62 -3.56
CA LYS A 398 -4.13 -7.58 -2.11
C LYS A 398 -2.87 -7.05 -1.44
N SER A 399 -3.02 -6.13 -0.49
CA SER A 399 -1.90 -5.52 0.21
C SER A 399 -1.02 -6.54 0.92
N TYR A 400 0.30 -6.32 0.88
CA TYR A 400 1.22 -7.16 1.61
C TYR A 400 0.99 -7.11 3.12
N ALA A 401 0.59 -5.97 3.66
CA ALA A 401 0.19 -5.86 5.07
C ALA A 401 -1.06 -6.69 5.41
N ASP A 402 -2.03 -6.78 4.49
CA ASP A 402 -3.18 -7.69 4.66
C ASP A 402 -2.72 -9.14 4.68
N VAL A 403 -1.91 -9.50 3.70
CA VAL A 403 -1.37 -10.85 3.52
C VAL A 403 -0.52 -11.26 4.72
N ASP A 404 0.39 -10.40 5.17
CA ASP A 404 1.29 -10.70 6.28
C ASP A 404 0.58 -10.77 7.63
N ALA A 405 -0.45 -9.97 7.89
CA ALA A 405 -1.24 -10.14 9.11
C ALA A 405 -1.95 -11.51 9.15
N VAL A 406 -2.43 -12.00 8.01
CA VAL A 406 -2.99 -13.36 7.91
C VAL A 406 -1.91 -14.41 8.13
N GLN A 407 -0.75 -14.25 7.50
CA GLN A 407 0.39 -15.14 7.72
C GLN A 407 0.83 -15.13 9.19
N GLU A 408 0.78 -13.98 9.87
CA GLU A 408 1.11 -13.87 11.28
C GLU A 408 0.10 -14.59 12.17
N LEU A 409 -1.19 -14.54 11.86
CA LEU A 409 -2.21 -15.38 12.52
C LEU A 409 -1.89 -16.87 12.35
N VAL A 410 -1.35 -17.28 11.20
CA VAL A 410 -0.87 -18.66 10.97
C VAL A 410 0.41 -18.96 11.75
N ARG A 411 1.41 -18.07 11.73
CA ARG A 411 2.68 -18.22 12.49
C ARG A 411 2.42 -18.39 13.99
N GLN A 412 1.41 -17.71 14.53
CA GLN A 412 1.02 -17.82 15.94
C GLN A 412 0.06 -18.98 16.24
N GLY A 413 -0.32 -19.79 15.25
CA GLY A 413 -1.22 -20.92 15.42
C GLY A 413 -2.65 -20.52 15.80
N LEU A 414 -3.07 -19.30 15.45
CA LEU A 414 -4.45 -18.81 15.66
C LEU A 414 -5.35 -19.21 14.50
N VAL A 415 -4.78 -19.41 13.30
CA VAL A 415 -5.46 -19.86 12.09
C VAL A 415 -4.56 -20.92 11.43
N ASP A 416 -5.14 -21.86 10.69
CA ASP A 416 -4.36 -22.82 9.89
C ASP A 416 -4.46 -22.53 8.38
N ALA A 417 -3.49 -23.04 7.61
CA ALA A 417 -3.41 -22.80 6.17
C ALA A 417 -4.62 -23.37 5.40
N ASP A 418 -5.22 -24.45 5.92
CA ASP A 418 -6.40 -25.09 5.37
C ASP A 418 -7.63 -24.16 5.44
N PHE A 419 -7.87 -23.53 6.59
CA PHE A 419 -8.88 -22.48 6.76
C PHE A 419 -8.66 -21.32 5.79
N VAL A 420 -7.41 -20.87 5.65
CA VAL A 420 -7.06 -19.79 4.70
C VAL A 420 -7.42 -20.21 3.28
N ALA A 421 -7.10 -21.43 2.86
CA ALA A 421 -7.46 -21.97 1.56
C ALA A 421 -8.99 -21.99 1.35
N ASP A 422 -9.75 -22.51 2.31
CA ASP A 422 -11.21 -22.62 2.22
C ASP A 422 -11.91 -21.28 2.02
N VAL A 423 -11.44 -20.26 2.74
CA VAL A 423 -11.93 -18.89 2.62
C VAL A 423 -11.59 -18.34 1.23
N LEU A 424 -10.34 -18.48 0.78
CA LEU A 424 -9.89 -17.97 -0.53
C LEU A 424 -10.53 -18.69 -1.72
N MET A 425 -10.96 -19.94 -1.56
CA MET A 425 -11.74 -20.68 -2.55
C MET A 425 -13.17 -20.13 -2.72
N THR A 426 -13.63 -19.29 -1.80
CA THR A 426 -14.87 -18.53 -1.99
C THR A 426 -14.62 -17.38 -2.97
N ASP A 427 -15.27 -17.40 -4.13
CA ASP A 427 -15.10 -16.37 -5.16
C ASP A 427 -13.62 -16.16 -5.56
N PHE A 428 -12.88 -17.26 -5.72
CA PHE A 428 -11.43 -17.24 -5.97
C PHE A 428 -11.04 -16.50 -7.26
N THR A 429 -11.97 -16.34 -8.21
CA THR A 429 -11.81 -15.57 -9.46
C THR A 429 -11.80 -14.05 -9.24
N THR A 430 -11.98 -13.61 -8.01
CA THR A 430 -11.96 -12.20 -7.60
C THR A 430 -10.91 -12.04 -6.50
N PRO A 431 -9.60 -12.03 -6.77
CA PRO A 431 -8.56 -12.07 -5.73
C PRO A 431 -8.54 -10.86 -4.80
N ALA A 432 -8.78 -9.67 -5.37
CA ALA A 432 -8.99 -8.42 -4.66
C ALA A 432 -10.45 -7.94 -4.82
N PHE A 433 -10.94 -7.23 -3.82
CA PHE A 433 -12.26 -6.63 -3.73
C PHE A 433 -13.44 -7.62 -3.89
N SER A 434 -13.32 -8.82 -3.31
CA SER A 434 -14.45 -9.76 -3.28
C SER A 434 -15.49 -9.32 -2.27
N SER A 435 -16.63 -8.83 -2.77
CA SER A 435 -17.79 -8.49 -1.92
C SER A 435 -18.40 -9.72 -1.25
N ALA A 436 -18.33 -10.89 -1.90
CA ALA A 436 -18.79 -12.14 -1.32
C ALA A 436 -17.96 -12.54 -0.09
N ARG A 437 -16.63 -12.58 -0.20
CA ARG A 437 -15.76 -12.85 0.95
C ARG A 437 -15.91 -11.78 2.03
N CYS A 438 -15.91 -10.51 1.65
CA CYS A 438 -15.99 -9.43 2.63
C CYS A 438 -17.33 -9.40 3.39
N GLY A 439 -18.43 -9.90 2.78
CA GLY A 439 -19.71 -10.11 3.46
C GLY A 439 -19.69 -11.26 4.48
N LEU A 440 -18.88 -12.29 4.24
CA LEU A 440 -18.74 -13.44 5.15
C LEU A 440 -17.97 -13.12 6.43
N ALA A 441 -17.12 -12.08 6.41
CA ALA A 441 -16.39 -11.60 7.58
C ALA A 441 -17.32 -11.24 8.77
N GLU A 442 -18.57 -10.84 8.50
CA GLU A 442 -19.53 -10.51 9.56
C GLU A 442 -19.86 -11.72 10.45
N ALA A 443 -19.82 -12.93 9.89
CA ALA A 443 -20.09 -14.18 10.60
C ALA A 443 -18.90 -14.68 11.43
N LEU A 444 -17.71 -14.05 11.35
CA LEU A 444 -16.56 -14.44 12.16
C LEU A 444 -16.87 -14.34 13.66
N PRO A 445 -16.45 -15.33 14.49
CA PRO A 445 -16.51 -15.21 15.93
C PRO A 445 -15.59 -14.06 16.40
N LYS A 446 -15.94 -13.41 17.52
CA LYS A 446 -15.12 -12.32 18.07
C LYS A 446 -13.74 -12.80 18.55
N THR A 447 -13.71 -14.00 19.13
CA THR A 447 -12.54 -14.62 19.76
C THR A 447 -12.58 -16.13 19.58
N TRP A 448 -11.43 -16.77 19.52
CA TRP A 448 -11.26 -18.23 19.49
C TRP A 448 -9.93 -18.61 20.14
N LYS A 449 -9.80 -19.87 20.56
CA LYS A 449 -8.60 -20.36 21.26
C LYS A 449 -7.53 -20.88 20.31
N ASP A 450 -7.96 -21.61 19.29
CA ASP A 450 -7.11 -22.33 18.34
C ASP A 450 -7.86 -22.48 16.99
N PRO A 451 -7.22 -23.00 15.93
CA PRO A 451 -7.85 -23.11 14.62
C PRO A 451 -9.09 -24.02 14.59
N ALA A 452 -9.14 -25.05 15.43
CA ALA A 452 -10.29 -25.96 15.50
C ALA A 452 -11.51 -25.25 16.12
N ASP A 453 -11.30 -24.48 17.19
CA ASP A 453 -12.33 -23.64 17.80
C ASP A 453 -12.84 -22.56 16.83
N LEU A 454 -11.94 -21.93 16.06
CA LEU A 454 -12.31 -21.00 14.99
C LEU A 454 -13.22 -21.66 13.94
N LYS A 455 -12.80 -22.80 13.36
CA LYS A 455 -13.57 -23.52 12.34
C LYS A 455 -14.95 -23.91 12.87
N ALA A 456 -15.03 -24.45 14.09
CA ALA A 456 -16.28 -24.86 14.71
C ALA A 456 -17.25 -23.68 14.92
N GLN A 457 -16.79 -22.59 15.53
CA GLN A 457 -17.63 -21.42 15.79
C GLN A 457 -18.04 -20.72 14.49
N PHE A 458 -17.10 -20.55 13.55
CA PHE A 458 -17.39 -19.90 12.28
C PHE A 458 -18.35 -20.72 11.43
N GLY A 459 -18.18 -22.04 11.35
CA GLY A 459 -19.13 -22.93 10.67
C GLY A 459 -20.54 -22.86 11.25
N ALA A 460 -20.67 -22.81 12.57
CA ALA A 460 -21.98 -22.63 13.22
C ALA A 460 -22.62 -21.26 12.91
N ASN A 461 -21.82 -20.21 12.79
CA ASN A 461 -22.31 -18.88 12.40
C ASN A 461 -22.70 -18.82 10.92
N LEU A 462 -21.88 -19.40 10.05
CA LEU A 462 -22.14 -19.49 8.61
C LEU A 462 -23.40 -20.28 8.29
N ALA A 463 -23.67 -21.37 9.01
CA ALA A 463 -24.90 -22.15 8.87
C ALA A 463 -26.18 -21.33 9.13
N LYS A 464 -26.08 -20.23 9.89
CA LYS A 464 -27.19 -19.30 10.19
C LYS A 464 -27.14 -18.04 9.31
N SER A 465 -26.06 -17.83 8.58
CA SER A 465 -25.83 -16.62 7.80
C SER A 465 -26.59 -16.68 6.48
N THR A 466 -27.15 -15.54 6.08
CA THR A 466 -27.73 -15.32 4.75
C THR A 466 -26.73 -14.72 3.77
N ALA A 467 -25.48 -14.48 4.21
CA ALA A 467 -24.44 -13.97 3.35
C ALA A 467 -24.17 -14.93 2.19
N ARG A 468 -23.91 -14.36 1.02
CA ARG A 468 -23.63 -15.12 -0.19
C ARG A 468 -22.41 -16.01 -0.01
N GLY A 469 -22.52 -17.29 -0.38
CA GLY A 469 -21.45 -18.27 -0.21
C GLY A 469 -21.33 -18.88 1.19
N ALA A 470 -22.16 -18.48 2.16
CA ALA A 470 -22.01 -18.94 3.54
C ALA A 470 -22.10 -20.46 3.70
N LYS A 471 -23.09 -21.10 3.06
CA LYS A 471 -23.25 -22.56 3.12
C LYS A 471 -22.08 -23.30 2.45
N GLY A 472 -21.65 -22.83 1.29
CA GLY A 472 -20.50 -23.37 0.58
C GLY A 472 -19.20 -23.28 1.37
N LEU A 473 -18.97 -22.14 2.03
CA LEU A 473 -17.82 -21.97 2.92
C LEU A 473 -17.93 -22.87 4.15
N ALA A 474 -19.12 -22.96 4.78
CA ALA A 474 -19.35 -23.85 5.92
C ALA A 474 -19.07 -25.32 5.57
N ALA A 475 -19.41 -25.75 4.36
CA ALA A 475 -19.15 -27.10 3.88
C ALA A 475 -17.65 -27.36 3.59
N ARG A 476 -16.88 -26.34 3.21
CA ARG A 476 -15.42 -26.43 3.02
C ARG A 476 -14.67 -26.53 4.34
N ILE A 477 -14.90 -25.59 5.27
CA ILE A 477 -14.23 -25.57 6.59
C ILE A 477 -14.53 -26.78 7.48
N ALA A 478 -15.55 -27.58 7.14
CA ALA A 478 -15.86 -28.84 7.80
C ALA A 478 -14.98 -30.01 7.31
N LYS A 479 -14.27 -29.82 6.19
CA LYS A 479 -13.30 -30.77 5.62
C LYS A 479 -11.90 -30.39 6.09
N THR A 480 -10.97 -31.34 6.00
CA THR A 480 -9.58 -31.14 6.44
C THR A 480 -8.57 -31.67 5.41
N ASP A 481 -9.07 -32.18 4.27
CA ASP A 481 -8.32 -32.93 3.27
C ASP A 481 -8.68 -32.51 1.83
N ASP A 482 -9.09 -31.25 1.64
CA ASP A 482 -9.57 -30.76 0.34
C ASP A 482 -8.56 -29.89 -0.44
N ALA A 483 -7.32 -29.74 0.06
CA ALA A 483 -6.24 -29.07 -0.67
C ALA A 483 -6.02 -29.61 -2.09
N ALA A 484 -6.17 -30.93 -2.30
CA ALA A 484 -6.09 -31.55 -3.62
C ALA A 484 -7.28 -31.15 -4.52
N ALA A 485 -8.49 -31.04 -3.95
CA ALA A 485 -9.67 -30.58 -4.66
C ALA A 485 -9.60 -29.09 -5.00
N HIS A 486 -9.08 -28.26 -4.11
CA HIS A 486 -8.80 -26.84 -4.36
C HIS A 486 -7.80 -26.68 -5.50
N THR A 487 -6.69 -27.42 -5.46
CA THR A 487 -5.68 -27.44 -6.54
C THR A 487 -6.32 -27.84 -7.87
N ALA A 488 -7.09 -28.93 -7.89
CA ALA A 488 -7.75 -29.40 -9.11
C ALA A 488 -8.74 -28.36 -9.67
N THR A 489 -9.47 -27.66 -8.80
CA THR A 489 -10.42 -26.61 -9.19
C THR A 489 -9.70 -25.42 -9.81
N LEU A 490 -8.64 -24.92 -9.17
CA LEU A 490 -7.85 -23.78 -9.65
C LEU A 490 -7.10 -24.11 -10.94
N GLU A 491 -6.57 -25.33 -11.08
CA GLU A 491 -5.94 -25.78 -12.32
C GLU A 491 -6.94 -25.95 -13.46
N ALA A 492 -8.15 -26.46 -13.18
CA ALA A 492 -9.22 -26.51 -14.17
C ALA A 492 -9.63 -25.11 -14.64
N TYR A 493 -9.73 -24.15 -13.72
CA TYR A 493 -9.97 -22.74 -14.04
C TYR A 493 -8.86 -22.15 -14.91
N GLY A 494 -7.60 -22.31 -14.49
CA GLY A 494 -6.44 -21.85 -15.26
C GLY A 494 -6.43 -22.46 -16.67
N LYS A 495 -6.74 -23.75 -16.79
CA LYS A 495 -6.84 -24.42 -18.08
C LYS A 495 -7.95 -23.82 -18.94
N ALA A 496 -9.12 -23.56 -18.38
CA ALA A 496 -10.22 -22.93 -19.11
C ALA A 496 -9.83 -21.54 -19.64
N CYS A 497 -9.11 -20.72 -18.85
CA CYS A 497 -8.58 -19.45 -19.31
C CYS A 497 -7.57 -19.62 -20.47
N SER A 498 -6.66 -20.58 -20.35
CA SER A 498 -5.67 -20.88 -21.39
C SER A 498 -6.32 -21.38 -22.69
N ASP A 499 -7.32 -22.25 -22.58
CA ASP A 499 -8.10 -22.73 -23.72
C ASP A 499 -8.86 -21.57 -24.40
N ARG A 500 -9.48 -20.67 -23.61
CA ARG A 500 -10.13 -19.45 -24.13
C ARG A 500 -9.16 -18.54 -24.88
N LYS A 501 -7.99 -18.28 -24.31
CA LYS A 501 -6.92 -17.51 -24.95
C LYS A 501 -6.54 -18.12 -26.29
N THR A 502 -6.39 -19.45 -26.35
CA THR A 502 -6.05 -20.18 -27.57
C THR A 502 -7.16 -20.11 -28.62
N ALA A 503 -8.43 -20.21 -28.20
CA ALA A 503 -9.58 -20.13 -29.09
C ALA A 503 -9.78 -18.71 -29.66
N SER A 504 -9.59 -17.68 -28.85
CA SER A 504 -9.64 -16.29 -29.29
C SER A 504 -8.87 -15.37 -28.33
N ALA A 505 -7.64 -15.03 -28.72
CA ALA A 505 -6.79 -14.12 -27.96
C ALA A 505 -7.44 -12.73 -27.79
N ALA A 506 -8.14 -12.24 -28.82
CA ALA A 506 -8.85 -10.97 -28.79
C ALA A 506 -9.99 -10.95 -27.75
N ALA A 507 -10.85 -11.98 -27.76
CA ALA A 507 -11.98 -12.05 -26.83
C ALA A 507 -11.53 -12.23 -25.38
N PHE A 508 -10.53 -13.09 -25.14
CA PHE A 508 -9.97 -13.28 -23.81
C PHE A 508 -9.31 -12.00 -23.27
N THR A 509 -8.56 -11.29 -24.12
CA THR A 509 -7.88 -10.05 -23.73
C THR A 509 -8.88 -8.93 -23.42
N GLU A 510 -9.94 -8.80 -24.21
CA GLU A 510 -11.01 -7.84 -23.94
C GLU A 510 -11.67 -8.09 -22.58
N ASP A 511 -12.07 -9.32 -22.27
CA ASP A 511 -12.68 -9.64 -20.98
C ASP A 511 -11.71 -9.39 -19.81
N THR A 512 -10.44 -9.72 -19.99
CA THR A 512 -9.39 -9.48 -19.01
C THR A 512 -9.23 -7.98 -18.73
N LEU A 513 -9.23 -7.15 -19.78
CA LEU A 513 -9.16 -5.70 -19.66
C LEU A 513 -10.42 -5.10 -19.03
N ARG A 514 -11.61 -5.66 -19.27
CA ARG A 514 -12.84 -5.25 -18.58
C ARG A 514 -12.73 -5.45 -17.07
N ILE A 515 -12.27 -6.63 -16.64
CA ILE A 515 -12.01 -6.89 -15.22
C ILE A 515 -10.95 -5.93 -14.68
N LEU A 516 -9.82 -5.77 -15.38
CA LEU A 516 -8.77 -4.86 -14.92
C LEU A 516 -9.25 -3.42 -14.75
N SER A 517 -10.00 -2.90 -15.73
CA SER A 517 -10.62 -1.57 -15.70
C SER A 517 -11.59 -1.42 -14.52
N GLN A 518 -12.42 -2.44 -14.26
CA GLN A 518 -13.26 -2.47 -13.04
C GLN A 518 -12.42 -2.40 -11.76
N ARG A 519 -11.36 -3.20 -11.64
CA ARG A 519 -10.52 -3.25 -10.45
C ARG A 519 -9.77 -1.94 -10.22
N ARG A 520 -9.31 -1.29 -11.29
CA ARG A 520 -8.73 0.07 -11.23
C ARG A 520 -9.72 1.09 -10.68
N ALA A 521 -10.99 1.03 -11.11
CA ALA A 521 -12.04 1.90 -10.57
C ALA A 521 -12.32 1.63 -9.08
N GLU A 522 -12.36 0.36 -8.65
CA GLU A 522 -12.48 -0.01 -7.23
C GLU A 522 -11.30 0.48 -6.40
N PHE A 523 -10.07 0.38 -6.94
CA PHE A 523 -8.89 0.92 -6.27
C PHE A 523 -8.98 2.43 -6.10
N ILE A 524 -9.41 3.18 -7.12
CA ILE A 524 -9.59 4.63 -7.02
C ILE A 524 -10.67 4.95 -5.98
N GLU A 525 -11.78 4.21 -5.93
CA GLU A 525 -12.84 4.42 -4.95
C GLU A 525 -12.34 4.22 -3.51
N VAL A 526 -11.61 3.14 -3.25
CA VAL A 526 -11.15 2.76 -1.90
C VAL A 526 -9.89 3.52 -1.48
N TYR A 527 -8.96 3.76 -2.40
CA TYR A 527 -7.60 4.23 -2.13
C TYR A 527 -7.26 5.54 -2.86
N HIS A 528 -8.23 6.42 -3.13
CA HIS A 528 -8.00 7.69 -3.82
C HIS A 528 -6.85 8.54 -3.23
N ASN A 529 -6.61 8.48 -1.91
CA ASN A 529 -5.50 9.20 -1.27
C ASN A 529 -4.10 8.74 -1.72
N LEU A 530 -4.01 7.56 -2.35
CA LEU A 530 -2.78 7.00 -2.91
C LEU A 530 -2.59 7.34 -4.40
N VAL A 531 -3.59 7.95 -5.05
CA VAL A 531 -3.53 8.35 -6.45
C VAL A 531 -3.05 9.80 -6.53
N GLU A 532 -1.79 10.02 -6.93
CA GLU A 532 -1.17 11.35 -6.89
C GLU A 532 -1.37 12.13 -8.20
N SER A 533 -1.61 11.42 -9.30
CA SER A 533 -1.87 12.00 -10.61
C SER A 533 -2.73 11.08 -11.47
N ASP A 534 -3.18 11.61 -12.61
CA ASP A 534 -3.82 10.84 -13.69
C ASP A 534 -2.86 9.92 -14.46
N SER A 535 -1.60 9.84 -14.00
CA SER A 535 -0.54 9.04 -14.60
C SER A 535 -0.29 7.71 -13.88
N LEU A 536 -0.98 7.44 -12.76
CA LEU A 536 -0.88 6.17 -12.03
C LEU A 536 -1.63 5.02 -12.72
N LEU A 537 -2.93 5.22 -12.97
CA LEU A 537 -3.83 4.24 -13.56
C LEU A 537 -4.48 4.84 -14.82
N PRO A 538 -4.60 4.07 -15.91
CA PRO A 538 -5.26 4.55 -17.11
C PRO A 538 -6.78 4.65 -16.93
N SER A 539 -7.37 5.51 -17.75
CA SER A 539 -8.80 5.57 -18.04
C SER A 539 -9.09 4.88 -19.38
N ASP A 540 -10.35 4.49 -19.62
CA ASP A 540 -10.77 3.82 -20.86
C ASP A 540 -12.30 3.92 -21.06
N ASN A 541 -12.78 3.43 -22.20
CA ASN A 541 -14.20 3.33 -22.55
C ASN A 541 -14.73 1.88 -22.53
N LEU A 542 -14.17 0.99 -21.70
CA LEU A 542 -14.67 -0.38 -21.57
C LEU A 542 -16.06 -0.42 -20.92
N GLY A 543 -16.46 0.63 -20.18
CA GLY A 543 -17.76 0.70 -19.51
C GLY A 543 -17.86 -0.20 -18.27
N SER A 544 -16.71 -0.60 -17.73
CA SER A 544 -16.56 -1.41 -16.53
C SER A 544 -17.08 -0.65 -15.30
N LYS A 545 -17.71 -1.36 -14.36
CA LYS A 545 -18.28 -0.78 -13.14
C LYS A 545 -17.77 -1.55 -11.92
N PRO A 546 -17.38 -0.88 -10.82
CA PRO A 546 -17.03 -1.53 -9.56
C PRO A 546 -18.00 -2.64 -9.18
N GLY A 547 -17.45 -3.82 -8.87
CA GLY A 547 -18.17 -5.01 -8.42
C GLY A 547 -19.12 -5.65 -9.43
N ALA A 548 -19.14 -5.24 -10.70
CA ALA A 548 -20.17 -5.68 -11.65
C ALA A 548 -19.88 -7.03 -12.31
N GLN A 549 -18.61 -7.36 -12.54
CA GLN A 549 -18.20 -8.53 -13.30
C GLN A 549 -17.12 -9.35 -12.60
N ARG A 550 -17.07 -10.63 -12.94
CA ARG A 550 -15.99 -11.57 -12.57
C ARG A 550 -15.84 -12.64 -13.65
N PHE A 551 -14.77 -13.42 -13.59
CA PHE A 551 -14.67 -14.63 -14.41
C PHE A 551 -15.47 -15.78 -13.81
N ASN A 552 -16.09 -16.58 -14.65
CA ASN A 552 -16.65 -17.86 -14.27
C ASN A 552 -15.52 -18.82 -13.86
N GLY A 553 -15.63 -19.44 -12.69
CA GLY A 553 -14.59 -20.32 -12.14
C GLY A 553 -14.38 -21.65 -12.89
N THR A 554 -15.25 -22.00 -13.83
CA THR A 554 -15.16 -23.25 -14.61
C THR A 554 -14.84 -22.97 -16.07
N THR A 555 -15.42 -21.93 -16.66
CA THR A 555 -15.28 -21.64 -18.10
C THR A 555 -14.33 -20.49 -18.38
N CYS A 556 -13.94 -19.72 -17.36
CA CYS A 556 -13.21 -18.47 -17.47
C CYS A 556 -13.90 -17.43 -18.36
N VAL A 557 -15.21 -17.54 -18.63
CA VAL A 557 -16.00 -16.53 -19.35
C VAL A 557 -16.40 -15.41 -18.41
N LEU A 558 -16.42 -14.17 -18.90
CA LEU A 558 -16.90 -13.03 -18.14
C LEU A 558 -18.39 -13.16 -17.83
N GLU A 559 -18.78 -12.97 -16.57
CA GLU A 559 -20.16 -13.04 -16.12
C GLU A 559 -20.48 -11.95 -15.10
N PRO A 560 -21.77 -11.64 -14.87
CA PRO A 560 -22.16 -10.73 -13.79
C PRO A 560 -21.64 -11.25 -12.45
N ALA A 561 -21.15 -10.36 -11.58
CA ALA A 561 -20.66 -10.75 -10.27
C ALA A 561 -21.72 -11.49 -9.44
N THR A 562 -23.01 -11.22 -9.67
CA THR A 562 -24.17 -11.88 -9.03
C THR A 562 -24.39 -13.33 -9.47
N ALA A 563 -23.75 -13.80 -10.54
CA ALA A 563 -23.84 -15.19 -10.99
C ALA A 563 -23.13 -16.13 -10.01
N LYS A 564 -23.74 -17.29 -9.73
CA LYS A 564 -23.23 -18.27 -8.75
C LYS A 564 -21.79 -18.66 -9.03
N PHE A 565 -20.91 -18.55 -8.04
CA PHE A 565 -19.53 -19.05 -8.14
C PHE A 565 -19.41 -20.54 -7.81
N VAL A 566 -18.27 -21.13 -8.14
CA VAL A 566 -17.98 -22.54 -7.86
C VAL A 566 -18.07 -22.78 -6.35
N GLY A 567 -18.92 -23.74 -5.96
CA GLY A 567 -19.19 -24.02 -4.55
C GLY A 567 -20.09 -22.98 -3.86
N GLU A 568 -20.82 -22.14 -4.61
CA GLU A 568 -21.96 -21.37 -4.11
C GLU A 568 -23.23 -22.24 -4.21
N GLU A 569 -23.89 -22.47 -3.06
CA GLU A 569 -25.13 -23.27 -3.01
C GLU A 569 -26.37 -22.54 -3.54
#